data_AF-A0A6G3MKV2-F1
#
_entry.id   AF-A0A6G3MKV2-F1
#
_cell.length_a   1.000
_cell.length_b   1.000
_cell.length_c   1.000
_cell.angle_alpha   90.00
_cell.angle_beta   90.00
_cell.angle_gamma   90.00
#
_symmetry.space_group_name_H-M   'P 1'
#
loop_
_entity.id
_entity.type
_entity.pdbx_description
1 polymer ?
#
loop_
_entity_poly.entity_id
_entity_poly.type
_entity_poly.pdbx_seq_one_letter_code
_entity_poly.pdbx_strand_id
1 'polypeptide(L)'
;NCRHPAMYGSDRYSVMIFNGISLSCAEMIHLLGNISILSACVISLFFANLFKFPVSATHVIIGATVGYGVVALKGQHIKWIQLARIAGSWVLSPIIAGLFAALICYFLDIFMIKKRNLKTSLNILWFLYFFAILVFSFPILFMIFLNFNDRKFIYLGPILSASGSLILSSVVFFPLIHFLKKKAKRLELDQ
;
A
#
# COMPACT_ATOMS: atom_id res chain seq x y z
N ASN A 1 2.66 -42.29 6.78
CA ASN A 1 3.67 -41.44 6.10
C ASN A 1 2.97 -40.17 5.60
N CYS A 2 2.61 -39.27 6.51
CA CYS A 2 1.80 -38.08 6.20
C CYS A 2 2.71 -36.97 5.69
N ARG A 3 2.77 -36.85 4.36
CA ARG A 3 3.51 -35.81 3.67
C ARG A 3 2.65 -34.52 3.72
N HIS A 4 3.15 -33.54 4.45
CA HIS A 4 2.66 -32.17 4.62
C HIS A 4 1.37 -31.96 5.44
N PRO A 5 1.42 -31.20 6.56
CA PRO A 5 0.21 -30.60 7.10
C PRO A 5 -0.33 -29.61 6.07
N ALA A 6 -1.48 -29.91 5.48
CA ALA A 6 -2.18 -28.97 4.62
C ALA A 6 -2.56 -27.74 5.47
N MET A 7 -1.80 -26.65 5.29
CA MET A 7 -2.15 -25.35 5.84
C MET A 7 -3.44 -24.87 5.14
N TYR A 8 -4.60 -25.06 5.77
CA TYR A 8 -5.84 -24.45 5.30
C TYR A 8 -5.91 -23.00 5.79
N GLY A 9 -5.00 -22.18 5.27
CA GLY A 9 -5.03 -20.73 5.35
C GLY A 9 -5.10 -20.19 3.93
N SER A 10 -6.27 -20.29 3.30
CA SER A 10 -6.46 -19.77 1.93
C SER A 10 -6.39 -18.24 1.89
N ASP A 11 -6.72 -17.58 3.01
CA ASP A 11 -6.80 -16.14 3.10
C ASP A 11 -5.48 -15.54 3.60
N ARG A 12 -4.90 -14.61 2.84
CA ARG A 12 -3.61 -13.97 3.16
C ARG A 12 -3.54 -13.42 4.59
N TYR A 13 -4.66 -12.93 5.12
CA TYR A 13 -4.74 -12.37 6.47
C TYR A 13 -4.63 -13.44 7.57
N SER A 14 -5.26 -14.60 7.39
CA SER A 14 -5.23 -15.70 8.36
C SER A 14 -3.84 -16.32 8.47
N VAL A 15 -3.12 -16.47 7.35
CA VAL A 15 -1.73 -16.97 7.32
C VAL A 15 -0.76 -15.98 7.98
N MET A 16 -1.02 -14.67 7.84
CA MET A 16 -0.24 -13.63 8.51
C MET A 16 -0.48 -13.59 10.02
N ILE A 17 -1.71 -13.78 10.48
CA ILE A 17 -2.08 -13.59 11.89
C ILE A 17 -1.89 -14.85 12.73
N PHE A 18 -2.14 -16.04 12.18
CA PHE A 18 -2.12 -17.29 12.95
C PHE A 18 -0.84 -18.11 12.71
N ASN A 19 -0.42 -18.86 13.74
CA ASN A 19 0.53 -19.95 13.61
C ASN A 19 -0.13 -21.17 12.96
N GLY A 20 0.64 -22.00 12.24
CA GLY A 20 0.10 -23.21 11.60
C GLY A 20 -0.47 -24.18 12.64
N ILE A 21 -1.75 -24.54 12.50
CA ILE A 21 -2.44 -25.51 13.35
C ILE A 21 -2.66 -26.76 12.52
N SER A 22 -2.13 -27.89 12.96
CA SER A 22 -2.40 -29.20 12.37
C SER A 22 -3.60 -29.80 13.11
N LEU A 23 -4.73 -30.10 12.46
CA LEU A 23 -5.64 -31.24 12.78
C LEU A 23 -6.93 -31.24 11.93
N SER A 24 -7.48 -32.44 11.68
CA SER A 24 -8.75 -32.71 10.99
C SER A 24 -10.01 -32.17 11.69
N CYS A 25 -9.97 -31.94 13.01
CA CYS A 25 -11.07 -31.34 13.78
C CYS A 25 -11.02 -29.80 13.75
N ALA A 26 -9.85 -29.22 13.44
CA ALA A 26 -9.69 -27.76 13.36
C ALA A 26 -10.40 -27.18 12.13
N GLU A 27 -10.59 -27.96 11.06
CA GLU A 27 -11.19 -27.50 9.80
C GLU A 27 -12.61 -26.93 10.00
N MET A 28 -13.45 -27.62 10.78
CA MET A 28 -14.81 -27.15 11.07
C MET A 28 -14.82 -25.86 11.89
N ILE A 29 -13.89 -25.73 12.85
CA ILE A 29 -13.76 -24.52 13.69
C ILE A 29 -13.32 -23.33 12.85
N HIS A 30 -12.37 -23.54 11.92
CA HIS A 30 -11.90 -22.50 11.02
C HIS A 30 -12.96 -22.07 10.01
N LEU A 31 -13.76 -23.01 9.49
CA LEU A 31 -14.85 -22.69 8.57
C LEU A 31 -15.94 -21.83 9.26
N LEU A 32 -16.36 -22.22 10.46
CA LEU A 32 -17.27 -21.42 11.28
C LEU A 32 -16.66 -20.07 11.68
N GLY A 33 -15.37 -20.05 11.95
CA GLY A 33 -14.60 -18.84 12.22
C GLY A 33 -14.65 -17.84 11.07
N ASN A 34 -14.43 -18.29 9.83
CA ASN A 34 -14.49 -17.45 8.64
C ASN A 34 -15.89 -16.88 8.40
N ILE A 35 -16.94 -17.66 8.64
CA ILE A 35 -18.34 -17.18 8.56
C ILE A 35 -18.60 -16.11 9.64
N SER A 36 -18.10 -16.32 10.86
CA SER A 36 -18.21 -15.36 11.95
C SER A 36 -17.43 -14.06 11.69
N ILE A 37 -16.25 -14.15 11.07
CA ILE A 37 -15.46 -12.99 10.68
C ILE A 37 -16.23 -12.18 9.63
N LEU A 38 -16.81 -12.84 8.63
CA LEU A 38 -17.54 -12.19 7.56
C LEU A 38 -18.81 -11.49 8.10
N SER A 39 -19.56 -12.16 8.98
CA SER A 39 -20.77 -11.56 9.59
C SER A 39 -20.41 -10.35 10.46
N ALA A 40 -19.36 -10.44 11.27
CA ALA A 40 -18.86 -9.32 12.07
C ALA A 40 -18.44 -8.12 11.19
N CYS A 41 -17.79 -8.39 10.05
CA CYS A 41 -17.41 -7.35 9.10
C CYS A 41 -18.63 -6.67 8.48
N VAL A 42 -19.61 -7.45 8.02
CA VAL A 42 -20.85 -6.92 7.43
C VAL A 42 -21.60 -6.05 8.42
N ILE A 43 -21.78 -6.53 9.65
CA ILE A 43 -22.49 -5.78 10.70
C ILE A 43 -21.75 -4.47 11.01
N SER A 44 -20.45 -4.53 11.24
CA SER A 44 -19.65 -3.34 11.59
C SER A 44 -19.62 -2.31 10.48
N LEU A 45 -19.48 -2.74 9.22
CA LEU A 45 -19.49 -1.85 8.05
C LEU A 45 -20.89 -1.29 7.78
N PHE A 46 -21.94 -2.08 7.99
CA PHE A 46 -23.32 -1.61 7.88
C PHE A 46 -23.60 -0.48 8.87
N PHE A 47 -23.22 -0.66 10.14
CA PHE A 47 -23.32 0.40 11.14
C PHE A 47 -22.48 1.63 10.78
N ALA A 48 -21.23 1.44 10.34
CA ALA A 48 -20.38 2.55 9.91
C ALA A 48 -21.03 3.38 8.79
N ASN A 49 -21.70 2.71 7.84
CA ASN A 49 -22.41 3.37 6.75
C ASN A 49 -23.65 4.13 7.24
N LEU A 50 -24.42 3.56 8.18
CA LEU A 50 -25.56 4.26 8.80
C LEU A 50 -25.13 5.55 9.51
N PHE A 51 -24.00 5.50 10.23
CA PHE A 51 -23.45 6.64 10.95
C PHE A 51 -22.59 7.57 10.08
N LYS A 52 -22.43 7.28 8.78
CA LYS A 52 -21.60 8.05 7.82
C LYS A 52 -20.15 8.26 8.27
N PHE A 53 -19.61 7.36 9.09
CA PHE A 53 -18.20 7.41 9.47
C PHE A 53 -17.32 6.78 8.38
N PRO A 54 -16.25 7.45 7.94
CA PRO A 54 -15.29 6.84 7.02
C PRO A 54 -14.47 5.78 7.75
N VAL A 55 -14.91 4.53 7.70
CA VAL A 55 -14.24 3.38 8.33
C VAL A 55 -13.46 2.58 7.29
N SER A 56 -12.24 2.17 7.65
CA SER A 56 -11.40 1.31 6.81
C SER A 56 -11.80 -0.16 6.97
N ALA A 57 -12.24 -0.79 5.87
CA ALA A 57 -12.57 -2.22 5.84
C ALA A 57 -11.40 -3.12 6.28
N THR A 58 -10.15 -2.68 6.07
CA THR A 58 -8.94 -3.41 6.49
C THR A 58 -8.84 -3.54 8.01
N HIS A 59 -9.23 -2.50 8.75
CA HIS A 59 -9.22 -2.54 10.21
C HIS A 59 -10.32 -3.44 10.76
N VAL A 60 -11.49 -3.43 10.10
CA VAL A 60 -12.63 -4.27 10.48
C VAL A 60 -12.30 -5.75 10.32
N ILE A 61 -11.76 -6.16 9.17
CA ILE A 61 -11.43 -7.58 8.93
C ILE A 61 -10.30 -8.07 9.85
N ILE A 62 -9.28 -7.25 10.12
CA ILE A 62 -8.19 -7.63 11.02
C ILE A 62 -8.69 -7.71 12.46
N GLY A 63 -9.53 -6.77 12.90
CA GLY A 63 -10.18 -6.79 14.21
C GLY A 63 -11.06 -8.03 14.40
N ALA A 64 -11.90 -8.35 13.41
CA ALA A 64 -12.75 -9.55 13.43
C ALA A 64 -11.93 -10.85 13.49
N THR A 65 -10.86 -10.96 12.69
CA THR A 65 -9.96 -12.12 12.69
C THR A 65 -9.22 -12.27 14.03
N VAL A 66 -8.74 -11.17 14.63
CA VAL A 66 -8.12 -11.20 15.96
C VAL A 66 -9.13 -11.59 17.04
N GLY A 67 -10.35 -11.06 16.99
CA GLY A 67 -11.44 -11.42 17.91
C GLY A 67 -11.78 -12.90 17.85
N TYR A 68 -11.96 -13.45 16.65
CA TYR A 68 -12.10 -14.90 16.44
C TYR A 68 -10.91 -15.67 17.04
N GLY A 69 -9.69 -15.23 16.77
CA GLY A 69 -8.47 -15.86 17.30
C GLY A 69 -8.40 -15.91 18.82
N VAL A 70 -8.85 -14.86 19.50
CA VAL A 70 -8.86 -14.80 20.98
C VAL A 70 -9.89 -15.77 21.54
N VAL A 71 -11.09 -15.81 20.95
CA VAL A 71 -12.20 -16.65 21.44
C VAL A 71 -12.01 -18.13 21.10
N ALA A 72 -11.69 -18.45 19.84
CA ALA A 72 -11.61 -19.83 19.36
C ALA A 72 -10.26 -20.51 19.67
N LEU A 73 -9.16 -19.76 19.69
CA LEU A 73 -7.80 -20.31 19.81
C LEU A 73 -7.09 -19.90 21.12
N LYS A 74 -7.85 -19.34 22.08
CA LYS A 74 -7.35 -18.89 23.39
C LYS A 74 -6.14 -17.93 23.32
N GLY A 75 -5.97 -17.22 22.20
CA GLY A 75 -4.89 -16.25 21.98
C GLY A 75 -3.47 -16.82 21.84
N GLN A 76 -3.23 -18.12 22.05
CA GLN A 76 -1.89 -18.73 21.97
C GLN A 76 -1.40 -18.92 20.52
N HIS A 77 -2.32 -19.09 19.58
CA HIS A 77 -1.99 -19.28 18.17
C HIS A 77 -1.86 -17.97 17.38
N ILE A 78 -1.95 -16.81 18.04
CA ILE A 78 -1.86 -15.49 17.41
C ILE A 78 -0.42 -15.00 17.41
N LYS A 79 0.07 -14.54 16.26
CA LYS A 79 1.39 -13.91 16.10
C LYS A 79 1.34 -12.44 16.51
N TRP A 80 1.29 -12.16 17.81
CA TRP A 80 1.20 -10.81 18.37
C TRP A 80 2.28 -9.86 17.85
N ILE A 81 3.52 -10.33 17.68
CA ILE A 81 4.62 -9.53 17.15
C ILE A 81 4.40 -9.12 15.68
N GLN A 82 3.81 -10.00 14.87
CA GLN A 82 3.52 -9.70 13.46
C GLN A 82 2.34 -8.73 13.37
N LEU A 83 1.31 -8.94 14.19
CA LEU A 83 0.18 -8.02 14.29
C LEU A 83 0.62 -6.61 14.72
N ALA A 84 1.53 -6.50 15.69
CA ALA A 84 2.10 -5.22 16.12
C ALA A 84 2.92 -4.53 15.02
N ARG A 85 3.67 -5.29 14.22
CA ARG A 85 4.38 -4.75 13.04
C ARG A 85 3.42 -4.20 11.99
N ILE A 86 2.30 -4.87 11.76
CA ILE A 86 1.25 -4.40 10.84
C ILE A 86 0.60 -3.13 11.39
N ALA A 87 0.22 -3.09 12.67
CA ALA A 87 -0.33 -1.89 13.28
C ALA A 87 0.66 -0.70 13.27
N GLY A 88 1.96 -0.97 13.49
CA GLY A 88 3.01 0.04 13.39
C GLY A 88 3.14 0.62 11.98
N SER A 89 2.94 -0.18 10.93
CA SER A 89 3.02 0.32 9.55
C SER A 89 1.87 1.26 9.19
N TRP A 90 0.70 1.12 9.82
CA TRP A 90 -0.45 2.02 9.62
C TRP A 90 -0.20 3.42 10.14
N VAL A 91 0.59 3.55 11.20
CA VAL A 91 0.98 4.85 11.78
C VAL A 91 2.19 5.42 11.04
N LEU A 92 3.14 4.56 10.67
CA LEU A 92 4.36 4.99 9.99
C LEU A 92 4.09 5.53 8.58
N SER A 93 3.16 4.92 7.85
CA SER A 93 2.78 5.31 6.48
C SER A 93 2.33 6.79 6.36
N PRO A 94 1.33 7.28 7.14
CA PRO A 94 0.90 8.67 7.08
C PRO A 94 1.97 9.65 7.60
N ILE A 95 2.79 9.26 8.57
CA ILE A 95 3.88 10.11 9.07
C ILE A 95 4.91 10.36 7.96
N ILE A 96 5.35 9.30 7.29
CA ILE A 96 6.29 9.41 6.17
C ILE A 96 5.64 10.22 5.04
N ALA A 97 4.39 9.93 4.69
CA ALA A 97 3.67 10.69 3.66
C ALA A 97 3.55 12.18 4.00
N GLY A 98 3.24 12.51 5.26
CA GLY A 98 3.16 13.88 5.76
C GLY A 98 4.50 14.60 5.72
N LEU A 99 5.59 13.92 6.09
CA LEU A 99 6.94 14.45 6.00
C LEU A 99 7.33 14.79 4.55
N PHE A 100 7.06 13.87 3.61
CA PHE A 100 7.31 14.12 2.18
C PHE A 100 6.45 15.25 1.63
N ALA A 101 5.17 15.32 2.00
CA ALA A 101 4.29 16.41 1.61
C ALA A 101 4.80 17.76 2.13
N ALA A 102 5.21 17.83 3.39
CA ALA A 102 5.78 19.04 3.99
C ALA A 102 7.07 19.48 3.30
N LEU A 103 7.98 18.53 2.98
CA LEU A 103 9.18 18.82 2.21
C LEU A 103 8.85 19.40 0.83
N ILE A 104 7.94 18.78 0.09
CA ILE A 104 7.54 19.25 -1.25
C ILE A 104 6.93 20.65 -1.18
N CYS A 105 6.03 20.90 -0.22
CA CYS A 105 5.44 22.22 -0.02
C CYS A 105 6.50 23.27 0.33
N TYR A 106 7.45 22.95 1.21
CA TYR A 106 8.55 23.84 1.57
C TYR A 106 9.43 24.19 0.36
N PHE A 107 9.76 23.19 -0.47
CA PHE A 107 10.48 23.43 -1.73
C PHE A 107 9.67 24.30 -2.69
N LEU A 108 8.37 24.04 -2.83
CA LEU A 108 7.50 24.87 -3.66
C LEU A 108 7.45 26.31 -3.19
N ASP A 109 7.34 26.58 -1.90
CA ASP A 109 7.26 27.94 -1.36
C ASP A 109 8.55 28.73 -1.62
N ILE A 110 9.71 28.11 -1.41
CA ILE A 110 11.01 28.75 -1.67
C ILE A 110 11.19 29.08 -3.16
N PHE A 111 10.87 28.13 -4.04
CA PHE A 111 11.20 28.23 -5.45
C PHE A 111 10.12 28.92 -6.29
N MET A 112 8.85 28.82 -5.91
CA MET A 112 7.70 29.28 -6.69
C MET A 112 7.17 30.64 -6.22
N ILE A 113 6.90 30.80 -4.92
CA ILE A 113 6.20 32.01 -4.42
C ILE A 113 7.13 33.23 -4.42
N LYS A 114 8.43 33.03 -4.20
CA LYS A 114 9.40 34.13 -4.14
C LYS A 114 9.84 34.67 -5.51
N LYS A 115 9.61 33.93 -6.60
CA LYS A 115 9.91 34.36 -7.99
C LYS A 115 8.64 34.31 -8.83
N ARG A 116 8.00 35.46 -9.10
CA ARG A 116 6.79 35.60 -9.95
C ARG A 116 7.07 35.38 -11.45
N ASN A 117 7.75 34.29 -11.81
CA ASN A 117 8.05 33.91 -13.19
C ASN A 117 7.26 32.67 -13.59
N LEU A 118 6.23 32.85 -14.42
CA LEU A 118 5.37 31.75 -14.91
C LEU A 118 6.17 30.62 -15.58
N LYS A 119 7.17 30.97 -16.39
CA LYS A 119 8.05 29.99 -17.06
C LYS A 119 8.84 29.12 -16.06
N THR A 120 9.28 29.70 -14.95
CA THR A 120 9.98 28.99 -13.89
C THR A 120 9.03 28.09 -13.11
N SER A 121 7.83 28.57 -12.80
CA SER A 121 6.78 27.80 -12.12
C SER A 121 6.34 26.57 -12.93
N LEU A 122 6.14 26.71 -14.24
CA LEU A 122 5.85 25.57 -15.10
C LEU A 122 7.01 24.56 -15.08
N ASN A 123 8.26 25.02 -15.12
CA ASN A 123 9.41 24.12 -15.14
C ASN A 123 9.58 23.33 -13.83
N ILE A 124 9.29 23.93 -12.69
CA ILE A 124 9.28 23.28 -11.37
C ILE A 124 8.13 22.27 -11.28
N LEU A 125 6.94 22.63 -11.77
CA LEU A 125 5.79 21.72 -11.83
C LEU A 125 6.14 20.44 -12.61
N TRP A 126 6.83 20.57 -13.76
CA TRP A 126 7.29 19.41 -14.54
C TRP A 126 8.25 18.52 -13.77
N PHE A 127 9.20 19.10 -13.04
CA PHE A 127 10.14 18.35 -12.23
C PHE A 127 9.44 17.59 -11.10
N LEU A 128 8.43 18.19 -10.46
CA LEU A 128 7.64 17.52 -9.43
C LEU A 128 6.84 16.34 -9.98
N TYR A 129 6.26 16.45 -11.18
CA TYR A 129 5.57 15.33 -11.83
C TYR A 129 6.53 14.17 -12.13
N PHE A 130 7.75 14.45 -12.60
CA PHE A 130 8.77 13.43 -12.82
C PHE A 130 9.15 12.71 -11.52
N PHE A 131 9.39 13.47 -10.46
CA PHE A 131 9.74 12.93 -9.15
C PHE A 131 8.61 12.08 -8.56
N ALA A 132 7.35 12.54 -8.68
CA ALA A 132 6.19 11.79 -8.22
C ALA A 132 6.07 10.43 -8.95
N ILE A 133 6.14 10.42 -10.28
CA ILE A 133 6.04 9.18 -11.07
C ILE A 133 7.13 8.18 -10.68
N LEU A 134 8.36 8.66 -10.45
CA LEU A 134 9.47 7.82 -10.01
C LEU A 134 9.19 7.15 -8.65
N VAL A 135 8.74 7.94 -7.66
CA VAL A 135 8.43 7.45 -6.31
C VAL A 135 7.26 6.47 -6.31
N PHE A 136 6.21 6.70 -7.11
CA PHE A 136 5.06 5.79 -7.19
C PHE A 136 5.33 4.52 -8.00
N SER A 137 6.16 4.59 -9.04
CA SER A 137 6.44 3.43 -9.90
C SER A 137 7.38 2.41 -9.25
N PHE A 138 8.29 2.87 -8.39
CA PHE A 138 9.28 2.01 -7.74
C PHE A 138 8.66 0.88 -6.89
N PRO A 139 7.72 1.13 -5.95
CA PRO A 139 7.08 0.06 -5.17
C PRO A 139 6.29 -0.94 -6.01
N ILE A 140 5.66 -0.46 -7.09
CA ILE A 140 4.87 -1.31 -8.01
C ILE A 140 5.77 -2.30 -8.72
N LEU A 141 6.86 -1.83 -9.31
CA LEU A 141 7.85 -2.68 -9.97
C LEU A 141 8.51 -3.64 -8.96
N PHE A 142 8.80 -3.17 -7.76
CA PHE A 142 9.37 -4.01 -6.70
C PHE A 142 8.43 -5.15 -6.28
N MET A 143 7.12 -4.88 -6.15
CA MET A 143 6.09 -5.89 -5.89
C MET A 143 6.08 -7.01 -6.93
N ILE A 144 6.25 -6.67 -8.21
CA ILE A 144 6.32 -7.65 -9.30
C ILE A 144 7.53 -8.57 -9.13
N PHE A 145 8.69 -8.04 -8.77
CA PHE A 145 9.90 -8.83 -8.54
C PHE A 145 9.80 -9.74 -7.32
N LEU A 146 9.11 -9.30 -6.25
CA LEU A 146 8.88 -10.12 -5.06
C LEU A 146 7.95 -11.32 -5.32
N ASN A 147 7.15 -11.31 -6.39
CA ASN A 147 6.28 -12.42 -6.74
C ASN A 147 7.08 -13.63 -7.29
N PHE A 148 8.27 -13.40 -7.84
CA PHE A 148 9.18 -14.46 -8.24
C PHE A 148 9.93 -14.94 -6.99
N ASN A 149 9.52 -16.10 -6.47
CA ASN A 149 9.99 -16.69 -5.21
C ASN A 149 11.45 -17.21 -5.24
N ASP A 150 12.35 -16.53 -5.97
CA ASP A 150 13.78 -16.84 -5.97
C ASP A 150 14.56 -15.88 -5.07
N ARG A 151 15.44 -16.44 -4.25
CA ARG A 151 16.29 -15.71 -3.27
C ARG A 151 17.17 -14.64 -3.91
N LYS A 152 17.47 -14.76 -5.21
CA LYS A 152 18.26 -13.78 -5.98
C LYS A 152 17.50 -12.46 -6.18
N PHE A 153 16.17 -12.51 -6.33
CA PHE A 153 15.35 -11.32 -6.55
C PHE A 153 15.17 -10.47 -5.30
N ILE A 154 15.45 -10.99 -4.10
CA ILE A 154 15.43 -10.20 -2.87
C ILE A 154 16.52 -9.13 -2.88
N TYR A 155 17.72 -9.45 -3.39
CA TYR A 155 18.85 -8.52 -3.44
C TYR A 155 18.93 -7.76 -4.77
N LEU A 156 18.61 -8.40 -5.90
CA LEU A 156 18.64 -7.78 -7.23
C LEU A 156 17.37 -6.96 -7.54
N GLY A 157 16.23 -7.31 -6.92
CA GLY A 157 14.93 -6.68 -7.16
C GLY A 157 14.89 -5.17 -6.90
N PRO A 158 15.46 -4.66 -5.80
CA PRO A 158 15.51 -3.21 -5.56
C PRO A 158 16.29 -2.45 -6.64
N ILE A 159 17.38 -3.03 -7.14
CA ILE A 159 18.23 -2.39 -8.15
C ILE A 159 17.51 -2.36 -9.51
N LEU A 160 16.93 -3.49 -9.91
CA LEU A 160 16.19 -3.62 -11.16
C LEU A 160 14.91 -2.78 -11.19
N SER A 161 14.20 -2.68 -10.05
CA SER A 161 13.02 -1.81 -9.92
C SER A 161 13.38 -0.33 -9.93
N ALA A 162 14.51 0.06 -9.31
CA ALA A 162 15.02 1.43 -9.39
C ALA A 162 15.36 1.81 -10.83
N SER A 163 16.12 0.97 -11.56
CA SER A 163 16.43 1.21 -12.96
C SER A 163 15.18 1.21 -13.85
N GLY A 164 14.24 0.28 -13.64
CA GLY A 164 12.98 0.22 -14.36
C GLY A 164 12.11 1.46 -14.14
N SER A 165 12.03 1.95 -12.90
CA SER A 165 11.27 3.16 -12.55
C SER A 165 11.86 4.43 -13.17
N LEU A 166 13.20 4.53 -13.26
CA LEU A 166 13.89 5.62 -13.93
C LEU A 166 13.62 5.63 -15.44
N ILE A 167 13.67 4.46 -16.08
CA ILE A 167 13.37 4.31 -17.51
C ILE A 167 11.91 4.68 -17.77
N LEU A 168 10.97 4.11 -17.01
CA LEU A 168 9.54 4.38 -17.16
C LEU A 168 9.22 5.87 -16.93
N SER A 169 9.77 6.48 -15.88
CA SER A 169 9.57 7.90 -15.61
C SER A 169 10.12 8.78 -16.74
N SER A 170 11.31 8.44 -17.27
CA SER A 170 11.90 9.16 -18.41
C SER A 170 11.05 9.03 -19.68
N VAL A 171 10.55 7.83 -19.98
CA VAL A 171 9.68 7.57 -21.14
C VAL A 171 8.36 8.33 -21.05
N VAL A 172 7.77 8.47 -19.86
CA VAL A 172 6.53 9.25 -19.66
C VAL A 172 6.82 10.76 -19.70
N PHE A 173 7.98 11.18 -19.20
CA PHE A 173 8.35 12.59 -19.10
C PHE A 173 8.52 13.27 -20.46
N PHE A 174 9.14 12.62 -21.45
CA PHE A 174 9.37 13.22 -22.77
C PHE A 174 8.09 13.57 -23.55
N PRO A 175 7.12 12.65 -23.73
CA PRO A 175 5.83 12.96 -24.37
C PRO A 175 5.02 13.97 -23.57
N LEU A 176 5.03 13.87 -22.25
CA LEU A 176 4.28 14.74 -21.35
C LEU A 176 4.78 16.19 -21.46
N ILE A 177 6.10 16.41 -21.42
CA ILE A 177 6.70 17.73 -21.64
C ILE A 177 6.36 18.26 -23.02
N HIS A 178 6.46 17.43 -24.05
CA HIS A 178 6.18 17.86 -25.42
C HIS A 178 4.73 18.33 -25.55
N PHE A 179 3.78 17.53 -25.06
CA PHE A 179 2.35 17.84 -25.10
C PHE A 179 2.01 19.10 -24.29
N LEU A 180 2.59 19.22 -23.10
CA LEU A 180 2.27 20.30 -22.18
C LEU A 180 2.93 21.63 -22.54
N LYS A 181 4.16 21.63 -23.06
CA LYS A 181 4.75 22.83 -23.68
C LYS A 181 3.94 23.30 -24.89
N LYS A 182 3.43 22.37 -25.69
CA LYS A 182 2.54 22.68 -26.84
C LYS A 182 1.19 23.25 -26.40
N LYS A 183 0.69 22.87 -25.21
CA LYS A 183 -0.55 23.41 -24.64
C LYS A 183 -0.33 24.77 -23.96
N ALA A 184 0.76 24.94 -23.22
CA ALA A 184 1.13 26.21 -22.59
C ALA A 184 1.32 27.32 -23.62
N LYS A 185 2.00 27.04 -24.73
CA LYS A 185 2.18 28.01 -25.82
C LYS A 185 0.86 28.41 -26.51
N ARG A 186 -0.16 27.54 -26.49
CA ARG A 186 -1.50 27.89 -27.00
C ARG A 186 -2.24 28.84 -26.07
N LEU A 187 -2.15 28.60 -24.76
CA LEU A 187 -2.77 29.48 -23.76
C LEU A 187 -2.15 30.88 -23.74
N GLU A 188 -0.86 31.01 -24.03
CA GLU A 188 -0.18 32.31 -24.21
C GLU A 188 -0.56 33.03 -25.52
N LEU A 189 -1.13 32.33 -26.51
CA LEU A 189 -1.59 32.92 -27.78
C LEU A 189 -3.07 33.35 -27.73
N ASP A 190 -3.83 32.83 -26.76
CA ASP A 190 -5.25 33.16 -26.54
C ASP A 190 -5.44 34.34 -25.55
N GLN A 191 -4.36 34.82 -24.90
CA GLN A 191 -4.33 36.03 -24.05
C GLN A 191 -3.79 37.24 -24.82
#